data_AF-A0A1I1TWI1-F1
#
_entry.id   AF-A0A1I1TWI1-F1
#
_cell.length_a   1.000
_cell.length_b   1.000
_cell.length_c   1.000
_cell.angle_alpha   90.00
_cell.angle_beta   90.00
_cell.angle_gamma   90.00
#
_symmetry.space_group_name_H-M   'P 1'
#
loop_
_entity.id
_entity.type
_entity.pdbx_description
1 polymer ?
#
loop_
_entity_poly.entity_id
_entity_poly.type
_entity_poly.pdbx_seq_one_letter_code
_entity_poly.pdbx_strand_id
1 'polypeptide(L)' 'MPHNPLGPICTAATIHLAAAISNFAWLEVSPYDTDLLGQRAFFINLPLMKNAVFAISDAPGLGRSRGVSSPMS' A
#
# COMPACT_ATOMS: atom_id res chain seq x y z
N MET A 1 1.16 -16.18 5.52
CA MET A 1 0.63 -14.81 5.68
C MET A 1 1.75 -13.95 6.23
N PRO A 2 2.42 -13.13 5.40
CA PRO A 2 3.40 -12.18 5.93
C PRO A 2 2.69 -11.21 6.86
N HIS A 3 3.26 -10.98 8.04
CA HIS A 3 2.79 -9.93 8.92
C HIS A 3 3.01 -8.58 8.22
N ASN A 4 1.95 -7.83 8.02
CA ASN A 4 2.00 -6.50 7.42
C ASN A 4 1.78 -5.51 8.58
N PRO A 5 2.80 -4.76 9.04
CA PRO A 5 2.64 -3.76 10.11
C PRO A 5 1.85 -2.52 9.65
N LEU A 6 0.92 -2.72 8.71
CA LEU A 6 -0.25 -1.91 8.37
C LEU A 6 0.00 -0.54 7.76
N GLY A 7 1.25 -0.14 7.57
CA GLY A 7 1.61 1.07 6.82
C GLY A 7 1.51 0.91 5.30
N PRO A 8 1.46 2.01 4.53
CA PRO A 8 1.32 1.99 3.07
C PRO A 8 2.54 1.43 2.36
N ILE A 9 3.74 1.61 2.92
CA ILE A 9 5.00 1.07 2.39
C ILE A 9 5.06 -0.44 2.59
N CYS A 10 4.73 -0.91 3.79
CA CYS A 10 4.71 -2.34 4.08
C CYS A 10 3.67 -3.06 3.22
N THR A 11 2.48 -2.48 3.07
CA THR A 11 1.45 -3.00 2.16
C THR A 11 1.95 -3.08 0.72
N ALA A 12 2.66 -2.05 0.21
CA ALA A 12 3.24 -2.08 -1.13
C ALA A 12 4.27 -3.21 -1.30
N ALA A 13 5.18 -3.36 -0.33
CA ALA A 13 6.19 -4.41 -0.35
C ALA A 13 5.54 -5.81 -0.32
N THR A 14 4.51 -6.01 0.51
CA THR A 14 3.78 -7.28 0.56
C THR A 14 3.02 -7.58 -0.74
N ILE A 15 2.47 -6.56 -1.43
CA ILE A 15 1.86 -6.75 -2.76
C ILE A 15 2.89 -7.26 -3.78
N HIS A 16 4.09 -6.66 -3.82
CA HIS A 16 5.14 -7.13 -4.72
C HIS A 16 5.63 -8.54 -4.36
N LEU A 17 5.76 -8.86 -3.07
CA LEU A 17 6.09 -10.21 -2.62
C LEU A 17 5.00 -11.22 -3.04
N ALA A 18 3.72 -10.87 -2.88
CA ALA A 18 2.60 -11.71 -3.28
C ALA A 18 2.56 -11.97 -4.79
N ALA A 19 2.97 -10.99 -5.60
CA ALA A 19 3.09 -11.14 -7.05
C ALA A 19 4.26 -12.05 -7.47
N ALA A 20 5.30 -12.18 -6.63
CA ALA A 20 6.54 -12.88 -6.96
C ALA A 20 6.57 -14.36 -6.54
N ILE A 21 5.66 -14.82 -5.66
CA ILE A 21 5.64 -16.19 -5.14
C ILE A 21 4.34 -16.91 -5.50
N SER A 22 4.41 -18.21 -5.77
CA SER A 22 3.25 -19.02 -6.17
C SER A 22 2.41 -19.55 -5.00
N ASN A 23 2.93 -19.47 -3.78
CA ASN A 23 2.32 -20.03 -2.57
C ASN A 23 1.81 -18.96 -1.59
N PHE A 24 1.44 -17.78 -2.10
CA PHE A 24 0.83 -16.72 -1.30
C PHE A 24 -0.65 -17.03 -1.02
N ALA A 25 -1.06 -16.96 0.25
CA ALA A 25 -2.45 -17.22 0.66
C ALA A 25 -3.26 -15.93 0.82
N TRP A 26 -2.88 -15.06 1.76
CA TRP A 26 -3.60 -13.81 2.09
C TRP A 26 -2.66 -12.70 2.54
N LEU A 27 -3.12 -11.45 2.34
CA LEU A 27 -2.46 -10.22 2.76
C LEU A 27 -3.22 -9.62 3.94
N GLU A 28 -2.51 -9.31 5.02
CA GLU A 28 -3.06 -8.62 6.19
C GLU A 28 -3.27 -7.13 5.90
N VAL A 29 -4.46 -6.62 6.24
CA VAL A 29 -4.90 -5.25 5.93
C VAL A 29 -5.42 -4.58 7.18
N SER A 30 -5.17 -3.27 7.30
CA SER A 30 -5.57 -2.50 8.47
C SER A 30 -7.10 -2.49 8.56
N PRO A 31 -7.69 -2.97 9.68
CA PRO A 31 -9.14 -2.96 9.85
C PRO A 31 -9.67 -1.59 10.31
N TYR A 32 -8.79 -0.68 10.73
CA TYR A 32 -9.16 0.59 11.39
C TYR A 32 -8.92 1.83 10.52
N ASP A 33 -8.33 1.67 9.34
CA ASP A 33 -7.80 2.79 8.54
C ASP A 33 -8.51 2.90 7.18
N THR A 34 -9.82 3.12 7.22
CA THR A 34 -10.57 3.54 6.02
C THR A 34 -10.24 4.97 5.61
N ASP A 35 -9.74 5.78 6.56
CA ASP A 35 -9.37 7.17 6.32
C ASP A 35 -7.87 7.33 6.01
N LEU A 36 -7.54 7.14 4.74
CA LEU A 36 -6.17 7.27 4.24
C LEU A 36 -5.64 8.71 4.21
N LEU A 37 -6.38 9.72 4.68
CA LEU A 37 -5.99 11.14 4.59
C LEU A 37 -4.62 11.42 5.23
N GLY A 38 -4.35 10.84 6.41
CA GLY A 38 -3.06 10.99 7.08
C GLY A 38 -1.90 10.42 6.26
N GLN A 39 -2.13 9.32 5.54
CA GLN A 39 -1.12 8.69 4.70
C GLN A 39 -0.92 9.44 3.37
N ARG A 40 -1.98 10.03 2.82
CA ARG A 40 -1.95 10.83 1.58
C ARG A 40 -1.10 12.08 1.70
N ALA A 41 -0.96 12.63 2.91
CA ALA A 41 -0.07 13.76 3.17
C ALA A 41 1.42 13.42 2.94
N PHE A 42 1.81 12.16 3.13
CA PHE A 42 3.20 11.72 3.10
C PHE A 42 3.57 10.86 1.90
N PHE A 43 2.59 10.20 1.26
CA PHE A 43 2.81 9.25 0.18
C PHE A 43 1.81 9.47 -0.95
N ILE A 44 2.32 9.49 -2.19
CA ILE A 44 1.47 9.42 -3.38
C ILE A 44 1.25 7.95 -3.79
N ASN A 45 0.21 7.71 -4.58
CA ASN A 45 -0.13 6.39 -5.16
C ASN A 45 -0.39 5.28 -4.13
N LEU A 46 -1.10 5.58 -3.03
CA LEU A 46 -1.43 4.60 -1.99
C LEU A 46 -2.08 3.32 -2.54
N PRO A 47 -1.87 2.16 -1.88
CA PRO A 47 -2.51 0.92 -2.29
C PRO A 47 -3.99 1.04 -1.96
N LEU A 48 -4.84 1.04 -2.98
CA LEU A 48 -6.28 1.07 -2.79
C LEU A 48 -6.82 -0.34 -2.94
N MET A 49 -7.50 -0.81 -1.89
CA MET A 49 -8.23 -2.05 -1.96
C MET A 49 -9.54 -1.83 -2.71
N LYS A 50 -9.84 -2.72 -3.64
CA LYS A 50 -11.14 -2.81 -4.30
C LYS A 50 -11.59 -4.26 -4.25
N ASN A 51 -12.79 -4.54 -3.72
CA ASN A 51 -13.34 -5.90 -3.63
C ASN A 51 -12.38 -6.92 -3.00
N ALA A 52 -11.76 -6.57 -1.87
CA ALA A 52 -10.78 -7.42 -1.17
C ALA A 52 -9.49 -7.77 -1.94
N VAL A 53 -9.21 -7.06 -3.04
CA VAL A 53 -7.96 -7.22 -3.81
C VAL A 53 -7.23 -5.90 -3.98
N PHE A 54 -5.90 -5.97 -4.15
CA PHE A 54 -5.06 -4.84 -4.51
C PHE A 54 -4.55 -4.99 -5.94
N ALA A 55 -4.49 -3.88 -6.67
CA ALA A 55 -3.77 -3.84 -7.94
C ALA A 55 -2.26 -3.86 -7.68
N ILE A 56 -1.52 -4.54 -8.56
CA ILE A 56 -0.05 -4.51 -8.56
C ILE A 56 0.37 -3.25 -9.33
N SER A 57 1.21 -2.42 -8.72
CA SER A 57 1.78 -1.24 -9.37
C SER A 57 2.89 -1.65 -10.34
N ASP A 58 2.92 -1.03 -11.52
CA ASP A 58 3.99 -1.12 -12.53
C ASP A 58 5.03 0.01 -12.41
N ALA A 59 4.74 1.05 -11.63
CA ALA A 59 5.68 2.12 -11.35
C ALA A 59 6.95 1.60 -10.64
N PRO A 60 8.14 2.20 -10.90
CA PRO A 60 9.42 1.72 -10.37
C PRO A 60 9.46 1.60 -8.84
N GLY A 61 10.29 0.65 -8.36
CA GLY A 61 10.47 0.40 -6.93
C GLY A 61 9.22 -0.23 -6.31
N LEU A 62 8.73 0.34 -5.21
CA LEU A 62 7.49 -0.09 -4.55
C LEU A 62 6.24 0.57 -5.15
N GLY A 63 6.38 1.28 -6.27
CA GLY A 63 5.31 2.06 -6.89
C GLY A 63 4.88 3.31 -6.10
N ARG A 64 5.69 3.73 -5.12
CA ARG A 64 5.42 4.88 -4.22
C ARG A 64 6.54 5.88 -4.24
N SER A 65 6.17 7.15 -4.11
CA SER A 65 7.09 8.22 -3.79
C SER A 65 6.55 9.09 -2.66
N ARG A 66 7.46 9.86 -2.05
CA ARG A 66 7.13 10.79 -0.97
C ARG A 66 6.22 11.90 -1.52
N GLY A 67 5.07 12.06 -0.91
CA GLY A 67 4.22 13.23 -1.09
C GLY A 67 4.94 14.45 -0.53
N VAL A 68 5.05 15.50 -1.34
CA VAL A 68 5.38 16.83 -0.84
C VAL A 68 4.04 17.43 -0.45
N SER A 69 3.81 17.66 0.84
CA SER A 69 2.65 18.43 1.28
C SER A 69 2.75 19.81 0.64
N SER A 70 1.89 20.11 -0.33
CA SER A 70 1.70 21.51 -0.74
C SER A 70 1.32 22.30 0.52
N PRO A 71 1.95 23.47 0.78
CA PRO A 71 1.51 24.31 1.88
C PRO A 71 0.03 24.63 1.66
N MET A 72 -0.80 24.35 2.65
CA MET A 72 -2.21 24.77 2.65
C MET A 72 -2.25 26.27 2.40
N SER A 73 -2.86 26.67 1.28
CA SER A 73 -3.25 28.07 1.01
C SER A 73 -4.41 28.48 1.91
#